data_AF-A0AAV6H6N6-F1
#
_entry.id   AF-A0AAV6H6N6-F1
#
_cell.length_a   1.000
_cell.length_b   1.000
_cell.length_c   1.000
_cell.angle_alpha   90.00
_cell.angle_beta   90.00
_cell.angle_gamma   90.00
#
_symmetry.space_group_name_H-M   'P 1'
#
loop_
_entity.id
_entity.type
_entity.pdbx_description
1 polymer ?
#
loop_
_entity_poly.entity_id
_entity_poly.type
_entity_poly.pdbx_seq_one_letter_code
_entity_poly.pdbx_strand_id
1 'polypeptide(L)'
;MWKDNMMIAVGLAFLILCMQNIDCTSDKLTQDGITWNYNYTRYHPMSEISDWMERVASENPELVSSSVYGETFEGRNITFLKIGLGSEGKEKKCLA
;
A
#
# COMPACT_ATOMS: atom_id res chain seq x y z
N MET A 1 -38.91 -21.49 -25.96
CA MET A 1 -38.46 -20.38 -26.85
C MET A 1 -38.19 -19.08 -26.09
N TRP A 2 -39.14 -18.47 -25.36
CA TRP A 2 -38.86 -17.20 -24.64
C TRP A 2 -38.00 -17.39 -23.37
N LYS A 3 -38.19 -18.52 -22.66
CA LYS A 3 -37.42 -18.87 -21.45
C LYS A 3 -35.94 -19.14 -21.76
N ASP A 4 -35.66 -19.74 -22.90
CA ASP A 4 -34.29 -20.10 -23.30
C ASP A 4 -33.46 -18.84 -23.61
N ASN A 5 -34.08 -17.87 -24.29
CA ASN A 5 -33.45 -16.58 -24.58
C ASN A 5 -33.21 -15.75 -23.30
N MET A 6 -34.12 -15.86 -22.31
CA MET A 6 -33.97 -15.20 -21.01
C MET A 6 -32.80 -15.80 -20.21
N MET A 7 -32.67 -17.13 -20.21
CA MET A 7 -31.57 -17.81 -19.50
C MET A 7 -30.20 -17.52 -20.13
N ILE A 8 -30.14 -17.47 -21.48
CA ILE A 8 -28.93 -17.09 -22.20
C ILE A 8 -28.56 -15.63 -21.93
N ALA A 9 -29.53 -14.70 -21.98
CA ALA A 9 -29.28 -13.28 -21.72
C ALA A 9 -28.79 -13.03 -20.29
N VAL A 10 -29.36 -13.70 -19.29
CA VAL A 10 -28.92 -13.60 -17.88
C VAL A 10 -27.54 -14.23 -17.70
N GLY A 11 -27.26 -15.36 -18.34
CA GLY A 11 -25.94 -16.00 -18.31
C GLY A 11 -24.84 -15.15 -18.94
N LEU A 12 -25.11 -14.51 -20.09
CA LEU A 12 -24.17 -13.60 -20.74
C LEU A 12 -23.93 -12.34 -19.91
N ALA A 13 -24.97 -11.77 -19.30
CA ALA A 13 -24.83 -10.63 -18.39
C ALA A 13 -23.97 -10.97 -17.15
N PHE A 14 -24.16 -12.16 -16.58
CA PHE A 14 -23.36 -12.62 -15.45
C PHE A 14 -21.89 -12.84 -15.82
N LEU A 15 -21.62 -13.40 -17.00
CA LEU A 15 -20.26 -13.65 -17.48
C LEU A 15 -19.51 -12.34 -17.81
N ILE A 16 -20.22 -11.32 -18.28
CA ILE A 16 -19.67 -9.96 -18.47
C ILE A 16 -19.30 -9.32 -17.13
N LEU A 17 -20.13 -9.46 -16.09
CA LEU A 17 -19.84 -8.93 -14.75
C LEU A 17 -18.63 -9.62 -14.09
N CYS A 18 -18.40 -10.92 -14.35
CA CYS A 18 -17.20 -11.61 -13.87
C CYS A 18 -15.90 -11.08 -14.51
N MET A 19 -15.95 -10.67 -15.78
CA MET A 19 -14.76 -10.20 -16.52
C MET A 19 -14.34 -8.77 -16.12
N GLN A 20 -15.25 -7.94 -15.63
CA GLN A 20 -14.94 -6.57 -15.15
C GLN A 20 -14.23 -6.53 -13.79
N ASN A 21 -14.14 -7.65 -13.08
CA ASN A 21 -13.43 -7.73 -11.80
C ASN A 21 -11.93 -8.06 -11.93
N ILE A 22 -11.40 -8.11 -13.17
CA ILE A 22 -9.96 -8.26 -13.43
C ILE A 22 -9.37 -6.90 -13.79
N ASP A 23 -9.57 -5.90 -12.94
CA ASP A 23 -8.60 -4.80 -12.85
C ASP A 23 -7.51 -5.26 -11.88
N CYS A 24 -6.69 -6.22 -12.32
CA CYS A 24 -5.38 -6.39 -11.73
C CYS A 24 -4.62 -5.12 -12.09
N THR A 25 -4.58 -4.17 -11.16
CA THR A 25 -3.83 -2.91 -11.23
C THR A 25 -2.35 -3.23 -11.45
N SER A 26 -1.98 -3.55 -12.69
CA SER A 26 -0.61 -3.61 -13.14
C SER A 26 -0.23 -2.21 -13.59
N ASP A 27 -0.07 -1.31 -12.63
CA ASP A 27 0.55 -0.02 -12.90
C ASP A 27 1.98 -0.27 -13.36
N LYS A 28 2.26 0.05 -14.63
CA LYS A 28 3.58 -0.09 -15.22
C LYS A 28 4.54 0.85 -14.48
N LEU A 29 5.55 0.28 -13.84
CA LEU A 29 6.73 1.00 -13.36
C LEU A 29 7.47 1.60 -14.56
N THR A 30 7.03 2.78 -15.00
CA THR A 30 7.83 3.66 -15.86
C THR A 30 8.36 4.73 -14.95
N GLN A 31 9.56 4.51 -14.43
CA GLN A 31 10.26 5.51 -13.65
C GLN A 31 11.39 6.08 -14.50
N ASP A 32 11.08 7.17 -15.18
CA ASP A 32 12.08 8.12 -15.68
C ASP A 32 12.19 9.27 -14.67
N GLY A 33 13.42 9.51 -14.18
CA GLY A 33 13.89 10.82 -13.69
C GLY A 33 13.35 11.35 -12.36
N ILE A 34 14.09 11.10 -11.27
CA ILE A 34 14.36 12.00 -10.12
C ILE A 34 13.17 12.90 -9.68
N THR A 35 12.04 12.31 -9.32
CA THR A 35 11.21 12.73 -8.16
C THR A 35 10.28 11.56 -7.86
N TRP A 36 10.59 10.75 -6.85
CA TRP A 36 9.69 9.70 -6.40
C TRP A 36 8.48 10.36 -5.72
N ASN A 37 7.41 10.60 -6.47
CA ASN A 37 6.16 11.12 -5.94
C ASN A 37 5.34 9.96 -5.34
N TYR A 38 5.43 9.75 -4.02
CA TYR A 38 4.60 8.77 -3.33
C TYR A 38 3.15 9.25 -3.29
N ASN A 39 2.26 8.54 -3.98
CA ASN A 39 0.87 8.97 -4.13
C ASN A 39 0.01 8.54 -2.92
N TYR A 40 -0.13 9.43 -1.94
CA TYR A 40 -0.94 9.19 -0.74
C TYR A 40 -2.46 8.97 -0.96
N THR A 41 -2.97 9.10 -2.20
CA THR A 41 -4.40 8.94 -2.51
C THR A 41 -4.77 7.56 -3.06
N ARG A 42 -3.79 6.65 -3.22
CA ARG A 42 -4.01 5.29 -3.71
C ARG A 42 -3.48 4.25 -2.73
N TYR A 43 -3.95 3.01 -2.89
CA TYR A 43 -3.37 1.87 -2.19
C TYR A 43 -2.05 1.45 -2.83
N HIS A 44 -1.12 1.03 -1.99
CA HIS A 44 0.22 0.58 -2.38
C HIS A 44 0.47 -0.84 -1.89
N PRO A 45 1.22 -1.66 -2.64
CA PRO A 45 1.70 -2.96 -2.17
C PRO A 45 2.71 -2.79 -1.03
N MET A 46 2.82 -3.82 -0.19
CA MET A 46 3.66 -3.79 1.02
C MET A 46 5.14 -3.50 0.75
N SER A 47 5.67 -3.95 -0.40
CA SER A 47 7.05 -3.67 -0.81
C SER A 47 7.28 -2.17 -1.05
N GLU A 48 6.37 -1.50 -1.76
CA GLU A 48 6.47 -0.06 -2.03
C GLU A 48 6.36 0.76 -0.74
N ILE A 49 5.50 0.34 0.20
CA ILE A 49 5.40 0.96 1.52
C ILE A 49 6.72 0.80 2.29
N SER A 50 7.34 -0.38 2.23
CA SER A 50 8.60 -0.66 2.93
C SER A 50 9.75 0.21 2.39
N ASP A 51 9.87 0.30 1.07
CA ASP A 51 10.86 1.14 0.40
C ASP A 51 10.63 2.63 0.71
N TRP A 52 9.36 3.06 0.76
CA TRP A 52 8.98 4.41 1.16
C TRP A 52 9.38 4.71 2.62
N MET A 53 9.15 3.78 3.55
CA MET A 53 9.53 3.96 4.95
C MET A 53 11.03 4.14 5.14
N GLU A 54 11.85 3.32 4.47
CA GLU A 54 13.32 3.44 4.52
C GLU A 54 13.78 4.79 3.98
N ARG A 55 13.20 5.21 2.85
CA ARG A 55 13.53 6.49 2.22
C ARG A 55 13.18 7.67 3.12
N VAL A 56 11.96 7.73 3.66
CA VAL A 56 11.52 8.84 4.53
C VAL A 56 12.43 8.98 5.76
N ALA A 57 12.86 7.86 6.35
CA ALA A 57 13.82 7.86 7.44
C ALA A 57 15.21 8.35 7.01
N SER A 58 15.67 7.98 5.80
CA SER A 58 16.96 8.43 5.27
C SER A 58 17.00 9.91 4.86
N GLU A 59 15.87 10.45 4.40
CA GLU A 59 15.75 11.84 3.93
C GLU A 59 15.59 12.83 5.08
N ASN A 60 15.06 12.38 6.23
CA ASN A 60 14.76 13.24 7.39
C ASN A 60 15.27 12.61 8.70
N PRO A 61 16.57 12.30 8.83
CA PRO A 61 17.12 11.57 9.97
C PRO A 61 16.99 12.32 11.31
N GLU A 62 16.82 13.64 11.28
CA GLU A 62 16.63 14.49 12.47
C GLU A 62 15.22 14.39 13.07
N LEU A 63 14.24 13.97 12.28
CA LEU A 63 12.83 13.92 12.67
C LEU A 63 12.28 12.50 12.69
N VAL A 64 12.77 11.63 11.80
CA VAL A 64 12.25 10.29 11.59
C VAL A 64 13.34 9.25 11.85
N SER A 65 13.01 8.27 12.69
CA SER A 65 13.83 7.09 12.91
C SER A 65 13.01 5.84 12.67
N SER A 66 13.62 4.78 12.13
CA SER A 66 12.97 3.48 11.93
C SER A 66 13.43 2.47 12.97
N SER A 67 12.56 1.55 13.35
CA SER A 67 12.91 0.45 14.26
C SER A 67 12.03 -0.77 13.99
N VAL A 68 12.60 -1.96 14.20
CA VAL A 68 11.87 -3.23 14.08
C VAL A 68 11.19 -3.53 15.41
N TYR A 69 9.87 -3.71 15.38
CA TYR A 69 9.07 -4.10 16.55
C TYR A 69 9.11 -5.62 16.77
N GLY A 70 9.10 -6.39 15.69
CA GLY A 70 9.08 -7.85 15.73
C GLY A 70 8.93 -8.45 14.33
N GLU A 71 8.46 -9.68 14.25
CA GLU A 71 8.23 -10.40 13.00
C GLU A 71 6.75 -10.79 12.86
N THR A 72 6.28 -10.79 11.61
CA THR A 72 4.96 -11.33 11.25
C THR A 72 4.97 -12.85 11.30
N PHE A 73 3.79 -13.48 11.27
CA PHE A 73 3.66 -14.94 11.20
C PHE A 73 4.40 -15.56 10.00
N GLU A 74 4.48 -14.82 8.88
CA GLU A 74 5.19 -15.23 7.67
C GLU A 74 6.71 -14.93 7.73
N GLY A 75 7.24 -14.50 8.88
CA GLY A 75 8.67 -14.23 9.09
C GLY A 75 9.16 -12.90 8.48
N ARG A 76 8.26 -11.96 8.15
CA ARG A 76 8.65 -10.62 7.68
C ARG A 76 8.79 -9.64 8.85
N ASN A 77 9.81 -8.79 8.84
CA ASN A 77 10.01 -7.74 9.83
C ASN A 77 8.84 -6.73 9.86
N ILE A 78 8.39 -6.40 11.06
CA ILE A 78 7.41 -5.35 11.34
C ILE A 78 8.19 -4.09 11.72
N THR A 79 8.40 -3.22 10.74
CA THR A 79 9.11 -1.95 10.92
C THR A 79 8.10 -0.82 11.17
N PHE A 80 8.39 0.07 12.12
CA PHE A 80 7.63 1.29 12.34
C PHE A 80 8.54 2.52 12.26
N LEU A 81 7.92 3.66 11.96
CA LEU A 81 8.56 4.97 11.97
C LEU A 81 8.24 5.69 13.27
N LYS A 82 9.28 6.08 14.01
CA LYS A 82 9.20 7.00 15.14
C LYS A 82 9.45 8.42 14.61
N ILE A 83 8.42 9.26 14.74
CA ILE A 83 8.47 10.67 14.34
C ILE A 83 8.55 11.53 15.60
N GLY A 84 9.58 12.35 15.71
CA GLY A 84 9.73 13.27 16.82
C GLY A 84 11.07 13.98 16.82
N LEU A 85 11.05 15.27 17.13
CA LEU A 85 12.27 16.02 17.44
C LEU A 85 12.85 15.48 18.74
N GLY A 86 14.17 15.27 18.78
CA GLY A 86 14.89 14.90 20.00
C GLY A 86 14.81 16.01 21.04
N SER A 87 13.68 16.13 21.73
CA SER A 87 13.53 17.03 22.86
C SER A 87 14.20 16.38 24.08
N GLU A 88 15.09 17.10 24.76
CA GLU A 88 15.70 16.72 26.04
C GLU A 88 14.68 16.57 27.20
N GLY A 89 13.37 16.60 26.90
CA GLY A 89 12.26 16.40 27.83
C GLY A 89 11.43 15.16 27.48
N LYS A 90 10.59 14.74 28.44
CA LYS A 90 9.75 13.52 28.36
C LYS A 90 9.07 13.37 27.00
N GLU A 91 9.40 12.29 26.29
CA GLU A 91 8.78 11.90 25.02
C GLU A 91 7.26 11.80 25.19
N LYS A 92 6.51 12.68 24.51
CA LYS A 92 5.05 12.57 24.44
C LYS A 92 4.73 11.59 23.32
N LYS A 93 4.54 10.32 23.68
CA LYS A 93 4.13 9.28 22.73
C LYS A 93 2.62 9.32 22.59
N CYS A 94 2.12 9.41 21.36
CA CYS A 94 0.74 9.05 21.08
C CYS A 94 0.63 7.53 21.21
N LEU A 95 0.08 7.07 22.34
CA LEU A 95 -0.44 5.72 22.48
C LEU A 95 -1.95 5.88 22.37
N ALA A 96 -2.53 5.40 21.27
CA ALA A 96 -3.97 5.34 21.08
C ALA A 96 -4.54 4.14 21.84
#